data_AF-A0A1I2XMV8-F1
#
_entry.id   AF-A0A1I2XMV8-F1
#
_cell.length_a   1.000
_cell.length_b   1.000
_cell.length_c   1.000
_cell.angle_alpha   90.00
_cell.angle_beta   90.00
_cell.angle_gamma   90.00
#
_symmetry.space_group_name_H-M   'P 1'
#
loop_
_entity.id
_entity.type
_entity.pdbx_description
1 polymer ?
#
loop_
_entity_poly.entity_id
_entity_poly.type
_entity_poly.pdbx_seq_one_letter_code
_entity_poly.pdbx_strand_id
1 'polypeptide(L)'
;MLFLALSVAHQLSAQQQPDAWTSLKKPVSVSFADSDTRYVQDQVPTLTQQNTWEATAWKGEKVHTQLLVWARREVPQVRVSVSDLKDGKGNRIASDKITTGFLRYVITDEFGGGCGFRKPADFDSSLVADAIDTVAATAVAANTVQPVWLSIAVPQQAAAGTYKGVVTVKADKTYKLRVTVNVQERELPAPSEWAFDLDLWQHPAAIARVHNVPLWSQEHYDLMRPYYTMLANAGQKTITTSIIHEPWDHQTYDDFPSLIKWIKRKDGSWTYDYSLFDEYVSFVMSTGIKGRINCFSMVPWKMSFVYFDEATGTDEVFTAKAGTPAYNAFWGSMLQDFARHLKDKGWFSITAIAMDERPLADMQAVISLLKETDPAWKVALAGDYHPEIEQDIFDYCIASRWKFDDQVLAQRLASGKPSTFYTCCTEPYPNGFTFSPPAEHTWIGWYTAAQGFTGYLRWAYNSWVQNPLQDSRFRAWPAGDTYQVYPGPLTSIRFEKLVEGIQDFEKVRLLREEFTRTGNKAKLAELDKILAAFELEKLKSTPAAQMVDKAKSALNSL
;
A
#
# COMPACT_ATOMS: atom_id res chain seq x y z
N MET A 1 -22.78 -24.08 -6.29
CA MET A 1 -23.56 -24.53 -5.11
C MET A 1 -22.59 -25.16 -4.12
N LEU A 2 -22.70 -24.78 -2.84
CA LEU A 2 -21.75 -24.96 -1.72
C LEU A 2 -20.53 -24.01 -1.72
N PHE A 3 -20.80 -22.72 -1.49
CA PHE A 3 -19.86 -21.81 -0.81
C PHE A 3 -20.55 -21.33 0.46
N LEU A 4 -20.41 -22.11 1.53
CA LEU A 4 -20.92 -21.77 2.86
C LEU A 4 -20.09 -22.55 3.89
N ALA A 5 -18.85 -22.13 4.08
CA ALA A 5 -18.03 -22.54 5.22
C ALA A 5 -16.77 -21.66 5.29
N LEU A 6 -16.92 -20.46 5.84
CA LEU A 6 -15.94 -19.73 6.68
C LEU A 6 -16.47 -18.31 6.96
N SER A 7 -17.71 -18.22 7.47
CA SER A 7 -18.12 -17.11 8.33
C SER A 7 -18.49 -17.70 9.68
N VAL A 8 -17.48 -17.92 10.52
CA VAL A 8 -17.74 -18.19 11.93
C VAL A 8 -17.47 -16.91 12.69
N ALA A 9 -18.57 -16.33 13.17
CA ALA A 9 -18.73 -15.24 14.14
C ALA A 9 -19.02 -13.84 13.55
N HIS A 10 -20.29 -13.53 13.30
CA HIS A 10 -21.06 -12.54 14.07
C HIS A 10 -22.39 -12.19 13.39
N GLN A 11 -23.43 -12.97 13.70
CA GLN A 11 -24.78 -12.45 13.87
C GLN A 11 -25.24 -12.90 15.25
N LEU A 12 -24.68 -12.28 16.30
CA LEU A 12 -25.43 -12.17 17.54
C LEU A 12 -26.60 -11.24 17.22
N SER A 13 -27.82 -11.70 17.44
CA SER A 13 -29.01 -10.90 17.20
C SER A 13 -28.90 -9.60 17.99
N ALA A 14 -29.48 -8.51 17.48
CA ALA A 14 -29.49 -7.19 18.14
C ALA A 14 -30.04 -7.22 19.59
N GLN A 15 -30.70 -8.32 20.00
CA GLN A 15 -31.16 -8.56 21.38
C GLN A 15 -30.08 -9.08 22.35
N GLN A 16 -28.95 -9.64 21.89
CA GLN A 16 -27.91 -10.21 22.77
C GLN A 16 -26.81 -9.20 23.19
N GLN A 17 -26.71 -8.05 22.52
CA GLN A 17 -25.69 -7.04 22.80
C GLN A 17 -25.91 -6.19 24.08
N PRO A 18 -27.15 -5.78 24.44
CA PRO A 18 -27.38 -5.03 25.69
C PRO A 18 -26.98 -5.82 26.95
N ASP A 19 -27.19 -7.14 26.93
CA ASP A 19 -26.85 -8.03 28.03
C ASP A 19 -25.33 -8.17 28.21
N ALA A 20 -24.56 -8.19 27.12
CA ALA A 20 -23.10 -8.29 27.18
C ALA A 20 -22.47 -7.07 27.86
N TRP A 21 -22.88 -5.85 27.49
CA TRP A 21 -22.35 -4.62 28.09
C TRP A 21 -22.75 -4.44 29.55
N THR A 22 -23.99 -4.82 29.91
CA THR A 22 -24.47 -4.76 31.30
C THR A 22 -23.79 -5.80 32.20
N SER A 23 -23.39 -6.95 31.65
CA SER A 23 -22.64 -8.00 32.35
C SER A 23 -21.20 -7.61 32.70
N LEU A 24 -20.66 -6.54 32.12
CA LEU A 24 -19.30 -6.08 32.42
C LEU A 24 -19.18 -5.63 33.87
N LYS A 25 -18.31 -6.32 34.62
CA LYS A 25 -18.03 -6.03 36.04
C LYS A 25 -17.37 -4.66 36.26
N LYS A 26 -16.58 -4.19 35.28
CA LYS A 26 -15.85 -2.93 35.34
C LYS A 26 -16.46 -1.90 34.40
N PRO A 27 -16.49 -0.60 34.76
CA PRO A 27 -17.02 0.45 33.89
C PRO A 27 -16.17 0.66 32.64
N VAL A 28 -14.85 0.49 32.76
CA VAL A 28 -13.87 0.58 31.68
C VAL A 28 -12.87 -0.57 31.82
N SER A 29 -12.54 -1.17 30.70
CA SER A 29 -11.53 -2.22 30.60
C SER A 29 -10.49 -1.83 29.56
N VAL A 30 -9.24 -2.24 29.82
CA VAL A 30 -8.10 -1.98 28.95
C VAL A 30 -7.30 -3.28 28.81
N SER A 31 -6.93 -3.62 27.58
CA SER A 31 -6.16 -4.84 27.28
C SER A 31 -5.24 -4.61 26.09
N PHE A 32 -4.09 -5.29 26.06
CA PHE A 32 -3.45 -5.59 24.78
C PHE A 32 -4.32 -6.55 23.97
N ALA A 33 -4.17 -6.48 22.65
CA ALA A 33 -4.88 -7.24 21.64
C ALA A 33 -3.97 -7.49 20.43
N ASP A 34 -4.29 -8.48 19.62
CA ASP A 34 -3.55 -8.76 18.39
C ASP A 34 -3.73 -7.65 17.35
N SER A 35 -2.79 -7.53 16.43
CA SER A 35 -2.81 -6.58 15.30
C SER A 35 -3.61 -7.08 14.09
N ASP A 36 -4.12 -8.30 14.14
CA ASP A 36 -4.72 -9.00 13.00
C ASP A 36 -6.25 -9.07 13.07
N THR A 37 -6.84 -8.46 14.09
CA THR A 37 -8.28 -8.38 14.32
C THR A 37 -8.76 -6.94 14.24
N ARG A 38 -9.85 -6.73 13.48
CA ARG A 38 -10.58 -5.45 13.47
C ARG A 38 -11.71 -5.52 14.49
N TYR A 39 -11.53 -4.84 15.62
CA TYR A 39 -12.48 -4.91 16.72
C TYR A 39 -13.74 -4.09 16.40
N VAL A 40 -14.92 -4.73 16.42
CA VAL A 40 -16.21 -4.09 16.14
C VAL A 40 -16.55 -3.09 17.24
N GLN A 41 -17.07 -1.91 16.85
CA GLN A 41 -17.22 -0.78 17.76
C GLN A 41 -18.24 -1.04 18.89
N ASP A 42 -19.35 -1.69 18.60
CA ASP A 42 -20.51 -1.84 19.50
C ASP A 42 -20.58 -3.23 20.17
N GLN A 43 -19.52 -4.04 20.06
CA GLN A 43 -19.46 -5.38 20.61
C GLN A 43 -18.38 -5.49 21.69
N VAL A 44 -18.72 -6.14 22.81
CA VAL A 44 -17.73 -6.45 23.85
C VAL A 44 -16.66 -7.38 23.25
N PRO A 45 -15.36 -7.01 23.29
CA PRO A 45 -14.31 -7.83 22.69
C PRO A 45 -14.25 -9.23 23.34
N THR A 46 -14.22 -10.27 22.51
CA THR A 46 -14.05 -11.65 22.96
C THR A 46 -12.56 -11.98 23.02
N LEU A 47 -11.91 -11.65 24.14
CA LEU A 47 -10.50 -11.91 24.37
C LEU A 47 -10.21 -12.17 25.85
N THR A 48 -9.08 -12.83 26.12
CA THR A 48 -8.54 -12.92 27.48
C THR A 48 -7.73 -11.66 27.75
N GLN A 49 -8.11 -10.90 28.78
CA GLN A 49 -7.47 -9.61 29.08
C GLN A 49 -5.97 -9.78 29.37
N GLN A 50 -5.13 -9.09 28.60
CA GLN A 50 -3.67 -9.09 28.71
C GLN A 50 -3.15 -7.73 29.16
N ASN A 51 -2.28 -7.72 30.16
CA ASN A 51 -1.60 -6.51 30.64
C ASN A 51 -0.13 -6.45 30.20
N THR A 52 0.30 -7.41 29.38
CA THR A 52 1.66 -7.58 28.87
C THR A 52 1.60 -7.83 27.38
N TRP A 53 2.51 -7.20 26.64
CA TRP A 53 2.78 -7.54 25.24
C TRP A 53 4.29 -7.69 25.05
N GLU A 54 4.67 -8.66 24.23
CA GLU A 54 6.04 -8.99 23.93
C GLU A 54 6.20 -9.16 22.42
N ALA A 55 7.27 -8.60 21.87
CA ALA A 55 7.65 -8.75 20.47
C ALA A 55 9.15 -9.02 20.33
N THR A 56 9.50 -9.65 19.21
CA THR A 56 10.89 -9.83 18.77
C THR A 56 11.08 -9.01 17.50
N ALA A 57 12.19 -8.27 17.42
CA ALA A 57 12.49 -7.39 16.31
C ALA A 57 13.99 -7.39 15.98
N TRP A 58 14.33 -7.15 14.71
CA TRP A 58 15.69 -6.78 14.30
C TRP A 58 15.94 -5.30 14.58
N LYS A 59 17.20 -4.89 14.60
CA LYS A 59 17.57 -3.46 14.58
C LYS A 59 17.04 -2.86 13.28
N GLY A 60 16.46 -1.65 13.33
CA GLY A 60 15.85 -1.00 12.16
C GLY A 60 14.41 -1.41 11.85
N GLU A 61 13.88 -2.46 12.50
CA GLU A 61 12.51 -2.95 12.24
C GLU A 61 11.43 -2.13 12.98
N LYS A 62 10.28 -1.98 12.34
CA LYS A 62 9.04 -1.50 12.94
C LYS A 62 8.11 -2.66 13.28
N VAL A 63 7.71 -2.77 14.55
CA VAL A 63 6.73 -3.79 15.03
C VAL A 63 5.50 -3.12 15.63
N HIS A 64 4.37 -3.81 15.64
CA HIS A 64 3.09 -3.24 16.06
C HIS A 64 2.22 -4.21 16.88
N THR A 65 1.26 -3.63 17.60
CA THR A 65 0.19 -4.31 18.33
C THR A 65 -1.01 -3.38 18.48
N GLN A 66 -2.11 -3.89 19.06
CA GLN A 66 -3.26 -3.09 19.46
C GLN A 66 -3.42 -3.05 20.98
N LEU A 67 -3.93 -1.93 21.48
CA LEU A 67 -4.56 -1.83 22.79
C LEU A 67 -6.04 -1.53 22.59
N LEU A 68 -6.90 -2.11 23.42
CA LEU A 68 -8.33 -1.82 23.41
C LEU A 68 -8.72 -1.10 24.68
N VAL A 69 -9.55 -0.07 24.52
CA VAL A 69 -10.30 0.56 25.61
C VAL A 69 -11.77 0.36 25.32
N TRP A 70 -12.49 -0.40 26.15
CA TRP A 70 -13.93 -0.56 26.00
C TRP A 70 -14.65 -0.20 27.29
N ALA A 71 -15.78 0.50 27.14
CA ALA A 71 -16.45 1.13 28.26
C ALA A 71 -17.97 0.96 28.17
N ARG A 72 -18.61 0.58 29.29
CA ARG A 72 -20.10 0.55 29.40
C ARG A 72 -20.70 1.92 29.76
N ARG A 73 -19.84 2.92 29.94
CA ARG A 73 -20.22 4.31 30.22
C ARG A 73 -19.34 5.23 29.40
N GLU A 74 -19.79 6.46 29.22
CA GLU A 74 -18.98 7.48 28.55
C GLU A 74 -17.66 7.73 29.30
N VAL A 75 -16.58 7.86 28.54
CA VAL A 75 -15.27 8.32 28.98
C VAL A 75 -14.92 9.55 28.15
N PRO A 76 -15.08 10.77 28.68
CA PRO A 76 -14.92 12.01 27.90
C PRO A 76 -13.53 12.20 27.32
N GLN A 77 -12.51 11.58 27.93
CA GLN A 77 -11.14 11.73 27.52
C GLN A 77 -10.31 10.49 27.83
N VAL A 78 -9.90 9.79 26.78
CA VAL A 78 -8.88 8.74 26.82
C VAL A 78 -7.57 9.31 26.27
N ARG A 79 -6.47 9.09 26.99
CA ARG A 79 -5.10 9.45 26.55
C ARG A 79 -4.20 8.24 26.68
N VAL A 80 -3.31 8.06 25.71
CA VAL A 80 -2.30 7.00 25.73
C VAL A 80 -0.91 7.64 25.65
N SER A 81 0.02 7.12 26.44
CA SER A 81 1.43 7.53 26.41
C SER A 81 2.31 6.33 26.71
N VAL A 82 3.50 6.27 26.13
CA VAL A 82 4.44 5.17 26.34
C VAL A 82 5.74 5.72 26.92
N SER A 83 6.32 5.02 27.89
CA SER A 83 7.66 5.35 28.40
C SER A 83 8.74 5.01 27.38
N ASP A 84 9.96 5.50 27.57
CA ASP A 84 11.15 4.84 27.00
C ASP A 84 11.11 3.34 27.32
N LEU A 85 11.59 2.51 26.40
CA LEU A 85 11.93 1.12 26.71
C LEU A 85 13.40 1.05 27.10
N LYS A 86 13.72 0.38 28.20
CA LYS A 86 15.07 0.29 28.76
C LYS A 86 15.50 -1.16 28.93
N ASP A 87 16.77 -1.45 28.70
CA ASP A 87 17.33 -2.80 28.83
C ASP A 87 17.95 -3.10 30.20
N GLY A 88 18.00 -2.10 31.09
CA GLY A 88 18.64 -2.19 32.41
C GLY A 88 20.17 -2.08 32.41
N LYS A 89 20.80 -1.93 31.24
CA LYS A 89 22.26 -1.75 31.05
C LYS A 89 22.65 -0.33 30.63
N GLY A 90 21.68 0.57 30.52
CA GLY A 90 21.87 1.97 30.15
C GLY A 90 21.42 2.30 28.71
N ASN A 91 21.07 1.29 27.90
CA ASN A 91 20.51 1.52 26.57
C ASN A 91 19.01 1.81 26.65
N ARG A 92 18.52 2.58 25.68
CA ARG A 92 17.09 2.90 25.58
C ARG A 92 16.61 2.98 24.14
N ILE A 93 15.38 2.53 23.91
CA ILE A 93 14.55 2.94 22.78
C ILE A 93 13.70 4.09 23.31
N ALA A 94 13.95 5.30 22.81
CA ALA A 94 13.28 6.51 23.26
C ALA A 94 11.80 6.50 22.85
N SER A 95 10.95 7.14 23.67
CA SER A 95 9.50 7.19 23.42
C SER A 95 9.10 7.90 22.13
N ASP A 96 9.96 8.75 21.55
CA ASP A 96 9.76 9.37 20.23
C ASP A 96 9.85 8.37 19.06
N LYS A 97 10.34 7.15 19.31
CA LYS A 97 10.31 6.02 18.38
C LYS A 97 9.08 5.14 18.52
N ILE A 98 8.17 5.52 19.40
CA ILE A 98 6.93 4.81 19.68
C ILE A 98 5.77 5.72 19.29
N THR A 99 4.89 5.22 18.43
CA THR A 99 3.70 5.94 18.01
C THR A 99 2.47 5.22 18.51
N THR A 100 1.51 5.97 19.04
CA THR A 100 0.17 5.49 19.36
C THR A 100 -0.85 6.27 18.57
N GLY A 101 -1.83 5.60 17.97
CA GLY A 101 -2.93 6.24 17.27
C GLY A 101 -4.26 5.56 17.57
N PHE A 102 -5.30 6.35 17.81
CA PHE A 102 -6.66 5.86 17.96
C PHE A 102 -7.15 5.36 16.59
N LEU A 103 -7.61 4.11 16.51
CA LEU A 103 -8.21 3.62 15.29
C LEU A 103 -9.58 4.28 15.09
N ARG A 104 -9.76 4.94 13.96
CA ARG A 104 -11.05 5.50 13.56
C ARG A 104 -11.84 4.46 12.79
N TYR A 105 -13.14 4.46 13.05
CA TYR A 105 -14.09 3.62 12.33
C TYR A 105 -14.51 4.32 11.04
N VAL A 106 -14.43 3.60 9.93
CA VAL A 106 -14.87 4.04 8.61
C VAL A 106 -16.01 3.12 8.14
N ILE A 107 -16.97 3.66 7.39
CA ILE A 107 -17.97 2.82 6.74
C ILE A 107 -17.30 1.99 5.65
N THR A 108 -17.63 0.71 5.62
CA THR A 108 -17.19 -0.27 4.64
C THR A 108 -18.38 -1.06 4.10
N ASP A 109 -18.20 -1.77 3.00
CA ASP A 109 -19.12 -2.78 2.49
C ASP A 109 -18.52 -4.20 2.60
N GLU A 110 -18.85 -5.08 1.67
CA GLU A 110 -18.43 -6.47 1.58
C GLU A 110 -17.79 -6.78 0.21
N PHE A 111 -17.19 -7.97 0.07
CA PHE A 111 -16.62 -8.37 -1.23
C PHE A 111 -17.66 -8.48 -2.33
N GLY A 112 -18.85 -9.04 -2.05
CA GLY A 112 -19.91 -9.21 -3.05
C GLY A 112 -19.42 -9.97 -4.29
N GLY A 113 -19.52 -9.33 -5.46
CA GLY A 113 -18.99 -9.85 -6.74
C GLY A 113 -17.60 -9.35 -7.13
N GLY A 114 -16.91 -8.61 -6.26
CA GLY A 114 -15.63 -7.98 -6.58
C GLY A 114 -15.78 -6.79 -7.52
N CYS A 115 -15.24 -6.92 -8.73
CA CYS A 115 -15.19 -5.86 -9.74
C CYS A 115 -16.56 -5.37 -10.24
N GLY A 116 -16.59 -4.11 -10.69
CA GLY A 116 -17.76 -3.50 -11.34
C GLY A 116 -18.38 -2.35 -10.54
N PHE A 117 -19.37 -1.71 -11.15
CA PHE A 117 -20.13 -0.62 -10.53
C PHE A 117 -20.99 -1.14 -9.37
N ARG A 118 -21.12 -0.31 -8.33
CA ARG A 118 -21.88 -0.61 -7.13
C ARG A 118 -22.89 0.48 -6.86
N LYS A 119 -24.07 0.05 -6.41
CA LYS A 119 -25.03 0.93 -5.73
C LYS A 119 -24.97 0.56 -4.25
N PRO A 120 -24.72 1.51 -3.33
CA PRO A 120 -24.60 1.21 -1.91
C PRO A 120 -25.79 0.47 -1.29
N ALA A 121 -26.99 0.56 -1.88
CA ALA A 121 -28.19 -0.14 -1.42
C ALA A 121 -28.20 -1.65 -1.73
N ASP A 122 -27.34 -2.12 -2.64
CA ASP A 122 -27.27 -3.52 -3.08
C ASP A 122 -26.28 -4.36 -2.23
N PHE A 123 -25.57 -3.73 -1.29
CA PHE A 123 -24.51 -4.34 -0.49
C PHE A 123 -24.68 -3.99 0.99
N ASP A 124 -24.18 -4.86 1.86
CA ASP A 124 -24.14 -4.58 3.29
C ASP A 124 -23.27 -3.34 3.62
N SER A 125 -23.53 -2.75 4.78
CA SER A 125 -22.78 -1.60 5.29
C SER A 125 -22.45 -1.81 6.75
N SER A 126 -21.19 -1.62 7.13
CA SER A 126 -20.74 -1.73 8.53
C SER A 126 -19.64 -0.72 8.84
N LEU A 127 -19.36 -0.53 10.13
CA LEU A 127 -18.22 0.26 10.58
C LEU A 127 -17.03 -0.65 10.86
N VAL A 128 -15.87 -0.28 10.35
CA VAL A 128 -14.63 -1.03 10.54
C VAL A 128 -13.50 -0.11 11.00
N ALA A 129 -12.70 -0.55 11.97
CA ALA A 129 -11.52 0.16 12.42
C ALA A 129 -10.40 0.03 11.37
N ASP A 130 -9.89 1.16 10.84
CA ASP A 130 -8.81 1.13 9.85
C ASP A 130 -7.83 2.32 9.92
N ALA A 131 -8.32 3.56 9.93
CA ALA A 131 -7.46 4.74 9.93
C ALA A 131 -6.77 4.92 11.30
N ILE A 132 -5.45 5.15 11.31
CA ILE A 132 -4.66 5.35 12.54
C ILE A 132 -4.49 6.85 12.79
N ASP A 133 -5.25 7.39 13.75
CA ASP A 133 -5.25 8.81 14.08
C ASP A 133 -4.40 9.13 15.32
N THR A 134 -3.38 9.97 15.16
CA THR A 134 -2.38 10.28 16.21
C THR A 134 -2.81 11.43 17.13
N VAL A 135 -4.09 11.82 17.14
CA VAL A 135 -4.63 12.77 18.12
C VAL A 135 -4.27 12.40 19.56
N ALA A 136 -3.98 13.42 20.37
CA ALA A 136 -3.49 13.22 21.75
C ALA A 136 -4.55 12.65 22.71
N ALA A 137 -5.83 12.76 22.37
CA ALA A 137 -6.94 12.23 23.15
C ALA A 137 -8.19 12.04 22.29
N THR A 138 -9.07 11.12 22.70
CA THR A 138 -10.41 10.96 22.13
C THR A 138 -11.45 10.66 23.22
N ALA A 139 -12.73 10.92 22.95
CA ALA A 139 -13.83 10.46 23.79
C ALA A 139 -14.22 9.03 23.40
N VAL A 140 -14.64 8.23 24.38
CA VAL A 140 -15.20 6.89 24.17
C VAL A 140 -16.64 6.90 24.66
N ALA A 141 -17.59 6.64 23.75
CA ALA A 141 -19.00 6.61 24.08
C ALA A 141 -19.34 5.39 24.96
N ALA A 142 -20.47 5.45 25.66
CA ALA A 142 -20.97 4.30 26.39
C ALA A 142 -21.25 3.12 25.43
N ASN A 143 -20.91 1.91 25.88
CA ASN A 143 -21.08 0.66 25.14
C ASN A 143 -20.30 0.62 23.82
N THR A 144 -19.09 1.19 23.81
CA THR A 144 -18.21 1.16 22.64
C THR A 144 -16.81 0.68 22.97
N VAL A 145 -16.13 0.19 21.92
CA VAL A 145 -14.71 -0.16 21.88
C VAL A 145 -13.97 0.93 21.12
N GLN A 146 -12.84 1.36 21.67
CA GLN A 146 -11.88 2.24 21.03
C GLN A 146 -10.52 1.52 20.97
N PRO A 147 -10.16 0.97 19.81
CA PRO A 147 -8.84 0.43 19.60
C PRO A 147 -7.79 1.54 19.46
N VAL A 148 -6.55 1.22 19.84
CA VAL A 148 -5.38 2.06 19.75
C VAL A 148 -4.27 1.24 19.13
N TRP A 149 -3.80 1.65 17.96
CA TRP A 149 -2.63 1.10 17.31
C TRP A 149 -1.36 1.57 18.03
N LEU A 150 -0.44 0.66 18.33
CA LEU A 150 0.87 0.97 18.89
C LEU A 150 1.94 0.43 17.94
N SER A 151 2.85 1.30 17.51
CA SER A 151 4.02 0.93 16.70
C SER A 151 5.30 1.32 17.41
N ILE A 152 6.32 0.46 17.35
CA ILE A 152 7.66 0.71 17.86
C ILE A 152 8.64 0.57 16.69
N ALA A 153 9.31 1.67 16.33
CA ALA A 153 10.42 1.65 15.39
C ALA A 153 11.73 1.40 16.16
N VAL A 154 12.30 0.21 16.03
CA VAL A 154 13.58 -0.12 16.66
C VAL A 154 14.70 0.63 15.92
N PRO A 155 15.48 1.49 16.58
CA PRO A 155 16.56 2.21 15.90
C PRO A 155 17.62 1.28 15.32
N GLN A 156 18.22 1.66 14.19
CA GLN A 156 19.32 0.94 13.53
C GLN A 156 20.47 0.64 14.51
N GLN A 157 20.78 1.62 15.36
CA GLN A 157 21.87 1.59 16.33
C GLN A 157 21.49 0.97 17.69
N ALA A 158 20.29 0.40 17.82
CA ALA A 158 19.89 -0.23 19.08
C ALA A 158 20.81 -1.42 19.40
N ALA A 159 21.28 -1.51 20.64
CA ALA A 159 22.00 -2.70 21.10
C ALA A 159 21.02 -3.88 21.19
N ALA A 160 21.45 -5.09 20.83
CA ALA A 160 20.61 -6.28 21.06
C ALA A 160 20.37 -6.50 22.56
N GLY A 161 19.16 -6.99 22.88
CA GLY A 161 18.73 -7.21 24.25
C GLY A 161 17.23 -7.02 24.45
N THR A 162 16.80 -7.20 25.69
CA THR A 162 15.39 -7.10 26.08
C THR A 162 15.09 -5.73 26.66
N TYR A 163 14.33 -4.91 25.92
CA TYR A 163 13.91 -3.59 26.34
C TYR A 163 12.50 -3.64 26.95
N LYS A 164 12.31 -3.02 28.11
CA LYS A 164 11.05 -3.01 28.85
C LYS A 164 10.54 -1.60 29.06
N GLY A 165 9.24 -1.40 28.87
CA GLY A 165 8.57 -0.12 29.04
C GLY A 165 7.14 -0.28 29.58
N VAL A 166 6.44 0.83 29.70
CA VAL A 166 5.04 0.88 30.18
C VAL A 166 4.19 1.73 29.25
N VAL A 167 3.10 1.16 28.76
CA VAL A 167 1.99 1.90 28.15
C VAL A 167 1.07 2.37 29.28
N THR A 168 0.84 3.68 29.35
CA THR A 168 -0.06 4.31 30.30
C THR A 168 -1.32 4.79 29.57
N VAL A 169 -2.47 4.24 29.94
CA VAL A 169 -3.79 4.66 29.45
C VAL A 169 -4.50 5.42 30.57
N LYS A 170 -4.78 6.70 30.35
CA LYS A 170 -5.63 7.52 31.23
C LYS A 170 -7.04 7.49 30.66
N ALA A 171 -7.95 6.86 31.39
CA ALA A 171 -9.38 6.80 31.08
C ALA A 171 -10.17 7.22 32.34
N ASP A 172 -11.06 6.37 32.86
CA ASP A 172 -11.69 6.59 34.17
C ASP A 172 -10.72 6.51 35.35
N LYS A 173 -9.58 5.84 35.15
CA LYS A 173 -8.40 5.85 36.00
C LYS A 173 -7.15 5.65 35.15
N THR A 174 -6.01 5.55 35.81
CA THR A 174 -4.74 5.22 35.13
C THR A 174 -4.55 3.70 35.07
N TYR A 175 -4.40 3.18 33.86
CA TYR A 175 -4.02 1.80 33.58
C TYR A 175 -2.56 1.78 33.13
N LYS A 176 -1.79 0.79 33.59
CA LYS A 176 -0.39 0.58 33.21
C LYS A 176 -0.23 -0.84 32.66
N LEU A 177 0.16 -0.93 31.40
CA LEU A 177 0.40 -2.19 30.70
C LEU A 177 1.89 -2.27 30.35
N ARG A 178 2.47 -3.48 30.43
CA ARG A 178 3.91 -3.70 30.24
C ARG A 178 4.21 -4.07 28.79
N VAL A 179 5.21 -3.43 28.20
CA VAL A 179 5.72 -3.78 26.87
C VAL A 179 7.15 -4.31 26.98
N THR A 180 7.43 -5.38 26.26
CA THR A 180 8.77 -5.96 26.12
C THR A 180 9.11 -6.09 24.64
N VAL A 181 10.29 -5.61 24.24
CA VAL A 181 10.83 -5.81 22.88
C VAL A 181 12.19 -6.51 22.99
N ASN A 182 12.30 -7.69 22.40
CA ASN A 182 13.55 -8.43 22.27
C ASN A 182 14.21 -8.04 20.95
N VAL A 183 15.24 -7.19 21.02
CA VAL A 183 16.03 -6.78 19.86
C VAL A 183 17.11 -7.83 19.59
N GLN A 184 17.07 -8.43 18.41
CA GLN A 184 18.05 -9.43 17.97
C GLN A 184 19.35 -8.78 17.49
N GLU A 185 20.44 -9.54 17.49
CA GLU A 185 21.73 -9.13 16.91
C GLU A 185 21.72 -9.33 15.39
N ARG A 186 20.71 -8.76 14.74
CA ARG A 186 20.49 -8.72 13.30
C ARG A 186 19.94 -7.35 12.93
N GLU A 187 20.21 -6.91 11.71
CA GLU A 187 19.89 -5.56 11.25
C GLU A 187 19.06 -5.62 9.96
N LEU A 188 17.92 -4.93 9.98
CA LEU A 188 17.11 -4.65 8.82
C LEU A 188 17.59 -3.31 8.23
N PRO A 189 17.97 -3.23 6.94
CA PRO A 189 18.39 -1.98 6.30
C PRO A 189 17.32 -0.89 6.38
N ALA A 190 17.72 0.35 6.12
CA ALA A 190 16.75 1.44 6.03
C ALA A 190 15.80 1.24 4.82
N PRO A 191 14.58 1.80 4.83
CA PRO A 191 13.62 1.61 3.73
C PRO A 191 14.15 1.98 2.33
N SER A 192 15.06 2.95 2.25
CA SER A 192 15.73 3.34 1.00
C SER A 192 16.64 2.26 0.40
N GLU A 193 16.98 1.24 1.17
CA GLU A 193 17.88 0.14 0.81
C GLU A 193 17.14 -1.20 0.72
N TRP A 194 15.83 -1.24 0.96
CA TRP A 194 15.02 -2.43 0.78
C TRP A 194 14.97 -2.84 -0.69
N ALA A 195 15.17 -4.12 -0.96
CA ALA A 195 15.10 -4.69 -2.30
C ALA A 195 13.66 -4.82 -2.81
N PHE A 196 12.69 -4.96 -1.91
CA PHE A 196 11.28 -5.10 -2.24
C PHE A 196 10.81 -4.00 -3.19
N ASP A 197 10.28 -4.41 -4.32
CA ASP A 197 9.79 -3.53 -5.37
C ASP A 197 8.32 -3.15 -5.12
N LEU A 198 8.11 -2.10 -4.31
CA LEU A 198 6.78 -1.58 -4.03
C LEU A 198 6.37 -0.53 -5.06
N ASP A 199 5.18 -0.72 -5.65
CA ASP A 199 4.51 0.29 -6.48
C ASP A 199 3.05 0.53 -6.05
N LEU A 200 2.80 1.62 -5.32
CA LEU A 200 1.47 2.14 -5.03
C LEU A 200 1.24 3.47 -5.76
N TRP A 201 0.29 3.49 -6.69
CA TRP A 201 0.17 4.67 -7.57
C TRP A 201 -0.34 5.90 -6.84
N GLN A 202 0.36 7.02 -7.02
CA GLN A 202 0.10 8.26 -6.30
C GLN A 202 -0.90 9.14 -7.04
N HIS A 203 -1.78 9.81 -6.30
CA HIS A 203 -2.80 10.70 -6.84
C HIS A 203 -2.67 12.10 -6.22
N PRO A 204 -1.90 13.02 -6.84
CA PRO A 204 -1.68 14.36 -6.29
C PRO A 204 -2.97 15.20 -6.24
N ALA A 205 -3.82 15.17 -7.28
CA ALA A 205 -5.04 15.98 -7.32
C ALA A 205 -6.02 15.69 -6.15
N ALA A 206 -6.10 14.44 -5.69
CA ALA A 206 -6.89 14.07 -4.52
C ALA A 206 -6.43 14.79 -3.23
N ILE A 207 -5.14 15.11 -3.10
CA ILE A 207 -4.57 15.87 -1.98
C ILE A 207 -5.03 17.31 -2.04
N ALA A 208 -4.89 17.97 -3.19
CA ALA A 208 -5.39 19.33 -3.37
C ALA A 208 -6.89 19.44 -3.04
N ARG A 209 -7.70 18.50 -3.55
CA ARG A 209 -9.15 18.50 -3.35
C ARG A 209 -9.54 18.30 -1.89
N VAL A 210 -9.02 17.28 -1.20
CA VAL A 210 -9.42 16.99 0.19
C VAL A 210 -9.01 18.10 1.15
N HIS A 211 -7.85 18.71 0.92
CA HIS A 211 -7.36 19.81 1.76
C HIS A 211 -7.85 21.19 1.30
N ASN A 212 -8.62 21.25 0.21
CA ASN A 212 -9.20 22.48 -0.34
C ASN A 212 -8.13 23.55 -0.65
N VAL A 213 -7.05 23.14 -1.32
CA VAL A 213 -5.95 24.03 -1.74
C VAL A 213 -5.81 24.04 -3.27
N PRO A 214 -5.30 25.11 -3.89
CA PRO A 214 -5.11 25.14 -5.32
C PRO A 214 -4.13 24.06 -5.79
N LEU A 215 -4.49 23.34 -6.84
CA LEU A 215 -3.65 22.32 -7.45
C LEU A 215 -2.31 22.94 -7.89
N TRP A 216 -1.22 22.26 -7.56
CA TRP A 216 0.18 22.67 -7.82
C TRP A 216 0.66 23.95 -7.12
N SER A 217 -0.09 24.48 -6.16
CA SER A 217 0.42 25.54 -5.28
C SER A 217 1.51 25.03 -4.34
N GLN A 218 2.30 25.93 -3.76
CA GLN A 218 3.27 25.57 -2.71
C GLN A 218 2.59 24.88 -1.53
N GLU A 219 1.41 25.34 -1.13
CA GLU A 219 0.61 24.72 -0.05
C GLU A 219 0.25 23.26 -0.39
N HIS A 220 -0.11 22.99 -1.65
CA HIS A 220 -0.36 21.63 -2.12
C HIS A 220 0.90 20.75 -2.00
N TYR A 221 2.07 21.23 -2.41
CA TYR A 221 3.33 20.48 -2.26
C TYR A 221 3.70 20.26 -0.79
N ASP A 222 3.47 21.23 0.08
CA ASP A 222 3.73 21.13 1.52
C ASP A 222 2.84 20.06 2.16
N LEU A 223 1.56 20.01 1.79
CA LEU A 223 0.62 18.97 2.22
C LEU A 223 0.95 17.59 1.63
N MET A 224 1.42 17.53 0.38
CA MET A 224 1.76 16.29 -0.31
C MET A 224 3.02 15.62 0.26
N ARG A 225 4.00 16.41 0.68
CA ARG A 225 5.32 15.93 1.16
C ARG A 225 5.23 14.86 2.23
N PRO A 226 4.45 15.01 3.32
CA PRO A 226 4.41 13.99 4.36
C PRO A 226 3.69 12.70 3.91
N TYR A 227 2.76 12.75 2.95
CA TYR A 227 2.21 11.52 2.33
C TYR A 227 3.28 10.77 1.55
N TYR A 228 4.02 11.45 0.69
CA TYR A 228 5.00 10.76 -0.14
C TYR A 228 6.28 10.39 0.62
N THR A 229 6.57 11.08 1.72
CA THR A 229 7.60 10.64 2.68
C THR A 229 7.16 9.37 3.42
N MET A 230 5.89 9.27 3.82
CA MET A 230 5.32 8.04 4.39
C MET A 230 5.42 6.89 3.39
N LEU A 231 5.10 7.14 2.11
CA LEU A 231 5.21 6.14 1.05
C LEU A 231 6.66 5.74 0.75
N ALA A 232 7.60 6.69 0.73
CA ALA A 232 9.02 6.41 0.60
C ALA A 232 9.54 5.51 1.73
N ASN A 233 9.10 5.77 2.96
CA ASN A 233 9.46 4.98 4.15
C ASN A 233 8.80 3.58 4.17
N ALA A 234 7.87 3.30 3.27
CA ALA A 234 7.35 1.95 3.01
C ALA A 234 8.14 1.21 1.91
N GLY A 235 9.15 1.85 1.31
CA GLY A 235 9.99 1.24 0.29
C GLY A 235 9.53 1.46 -1.16
N GLN A 236 8.60 2.40 -1.42
CA GLN A 236 8.15 2.73 -2.77
C GLN A 236 9.31 3.01 -3.73
N LYS A 237 9.28 2.38 -4.90
CA LYS A 237 10.33 2.53 -5.93
C LYS A 237 9.91 3.44 -7.08
N THR A 238 8.63 3.50 -7.40
CA THR A 238 8.12 4.10 -8.64
C THR A 238 7.39 5.43 -8.40
N ILE A 239 7.65 6.43 -9.24
CA ILE A 239 6.88 7.67 -9.34
C ILE A 239 5.79 7.48 -10.40
N THR A 240 4.53 7.71 -10.04
CA THR A 240 3.39 7.72 -10.97
C THR A 240 3.31 9.09 -11.64
N THR A 241 3.26 9.12 -12.97
CA THR A 241 3.10 10.35 -13.75
C THR A 241 2.02 10.19 -14.82
N SER A 242 1.09 11.15 -14.90
CA SER A 242 0.11 11.27 -15.97
C SER A 242 0.65 12.18 -17.07
N ILE A 243 1.05 11.61 -18.21
CA ILE A 243 1.60 12.35 -19.36
C ILE A 243 0.52 12.83 -20.35
N ILE A 244 -0.73 12.46 -20.08
CA ILE A 244 -1.96 12.90 -20.74
C ILE A 244 -3.01 13.21 -19.66
N HIS A 245 -4.08 13.90 -20.04
CA HIS A 245 -5.22 14.12 -19.16
C HIS A 245 -6.13 12.88 -19.14
N GLU A 246 -6.58 12.47 -17.96
CA GLU A 246 -7.48 11.33 -17.74
C GLU A 246 -7.01 10.00 -18.38
N PRO A 247 -5.80 9.49 -18.06
CA PRO A 247 -5.35 8.19 -18.57
C PRO A 247 -6.28 7.02 -18.18
N TRP A 248 -7.09 7.20 -17.13
CA TRP A 248 -8.05 6.22 -16.63
C TRP A 248 -9.52 6.63 -16.71
N ASP A 249 -9.87 7.57 -17.60
CA ASP A 249 -11.26 7.96 -17.93
C ASP A 249 -12.16 8.19 -16.71
N HIS A 250 -11.70 8.99 -15.74
CA HIS A 250 -12.42 9.33 -14.53
C HIS A 250 -12.88 8.10 -13.72
N GLN A 251 -12.09 7.03 -13.69
CA GLN A 251 -12.40 5.87 -12.85
C GLN A 251 -12.37 6.22 -11.35
N THR A 252 -11.56 7.18 -10.94
CA THR A 252 -11.46 7.68 -9.56
C THR A 252 -12.41 8.85 -9.28
N TYR A 253 -12.53 9.27 -8.01
CA TYR A 253 -13.36 10.43 -7.66
C TYR A 253 -12.79 11.73 -8.23
N ASP A 254 -11.47 11.89 -8.16
CA ASP A 254 -10.73 13.02 -8.70
C ASP A 254 -10.18 12.68 -10.08
N ASP A 255 -10.05 13.70 -10.92
CA ASP A 255 -9.39 13.65 -12.21
C ASP A 255 -7.86 13.54 -12.05
N PHE A 256 -7.22 12.79 -12.94
CA PHE A 256 -5.78 12.80 -13.19
C PHE A 256 -5.40 13.87 -14.23
N PRO A 257 -4.92 15.05 -13.79
CA PRO A 257 -4.45 16.10 -14.69
C PRO A 257 -3.20 15.66 -15.45
N SER A 258 -3.03 16.14 -16.69
CA SER A 258 -1.76 15.96 -17.41
C SER A 258 -0.65 16.76 -16.75
N LEU A 259 0.52 16.16 -16.56
CA LEU A 259 1.75 16.84 -16.14
C LEU A 259 2.50 17.48 -17.32
N ILE A 260 2.10 17.16 -18.56
CA ILE A 260 2.71 17.67 -19.78
C ILE A 260 1.65 18.41 -20.58
N LYS A 261 1.92 19.66 -20.95
CA LYS A 261 1.03 20.40 -21.85
C LYS A 261 1.39 20.10 -23.29
N TRP A 262 0.42 19.61 -24.06
CA TRP A 262 0.55 19.33 -25.49
C TRP A 262 0.04 20.53 -26.27
N ILE A 263 0.88 21.16 -27.08
CA ILE A 263 0.55 22.38 -27.81
C ILE A 263 0.74 22.13 -29.30
N LYS A 264 -0.34 22.24 -30.07
CA LYS A 264 -0.28 22.28 -31.52
C LYS A 264 -0.16 23.72 -31.98
N ARG A 265 0.95 24.05 -32.64
CA ARG A 265 1.27 25.38 -33.13
C ARG A 265 0.47 25.70 -34.39
N LYS A 266 0.36 27.00 -34.70
CA LYS A 266 -0.35 27.49 -35.91
C LYS A 266 0.23 26.97 -37.22
N ASP A 267 1.50 26.61 -37.25
CA ASP A 267 2.18 26.03 -38.41
C ASP A 267 2.01 24.49 -38.52
N GLY A 268 1.29 23.88 -37.58
CA GLY A 268 1.05 22.44 -37.51
C GLY A 268 2.12 21.64 -36.75
N SER A 269 3.18 22.29 -36.27
CA SER A 269 4.19 21.65 -35.41
C SER A 269 3.69 21.45 -33.98
N TRP A 270 4.37 20.59 -33.21
CA TRP A 270 4.05 20.33 -31.81
C TRP A 270 5.10 20.94 -30.87
N THR A 271 4.66 21.40 -29.71
CA THR A 271 5.52 21.71 -28.56
C THR A 271 4.95 21.08 -27.31
N TYR A 272 5.84 20.61 -26.44
CA TYR A 272 5.50 20.01 -25.17
C TYR A 272 6.10 20.84 -24.04
N ASP A 273 5.28 21.20 -23.06
CA ASP A 273 5.76 21.87 -21.84
C ASP A 273 5.87 20.85 -20.71
N TYR A 274 7.11 20.56 -20.32
CA TYR A 274 7.46 19.61 -19.26
C TYR A 274 7.66 20.28 -17.90
N SER A 275 7.42 21.58 -17.75
CA SER A 275 7.76 22.31 -16.51
C SER A 275 7.09 21.71 -15.27
N LEU A 276 5.80 21.37 -15.37
CA LEU A 276 5.06 20.74 -14.29
C LEU A 276 5.51 19.30 -14.04
N PHE A 277 5.78 18.53 -15.09
CA PHE A 277 6.35 17.19 -14.97
C PHE A 277 7.70 17.22 -14.22
N ASP A 278 8.58 18.15 -14.58
CA ASP A 278 9.89 18.32 -13.96
C ASP A 278 9.80 18.72 -12.49
N GLU A 279 8.93 19.67 -12.18
CA GLU A 279 8.67 20.13 -10.83
C GLU A 279 8.14 18.99 -9.96
N TYR A 280 7.11 18.27 -10.45
CA TYR A 280 6.52 17.14 -9.76
C TYR A 280 7.52 16.00 -9.56
N VAL A 281 8.21 15.54 -10.60
CA VAL A 281 9.19 14.44 -10.49
C VAL A 281 10.32 14.81 -9.53
N SER A 282 10.86 16.02 -9.61
CA SER A 282 11.91 16.49 -8.70
C SER A 282 11.41 16.55 -7.25
N PHE A 283 10.17 17.00 -7.05
CA PHE A 283 9.52 17.01 -5.75
C PHE A 283 9.39 15.59 -5.19
N VAL A 284 8.86 14.63 -5.95
CA VAL A 284 8.68 13.24 -5.49
C VAL A 284 10.03 12.57 -5.21
N MET A 285 11.05 12.81 -6.05
CA MET A 285 12.43 12.37 -5.76
C MET A 285 12.95 12.94 -4.44
N SER A 286 12.62 14.20 -4.11
CA SER A 286 13.02 14.83 -2.84
C SER A 286 12.40 14.18 -1.59
N THR A 287 11.32 13.41 -1.73
CA THR A 287 10.73 12.65 -0.62
C THR A 287 11.36 11.27 -0.44
N GLY A 288 12.26 10.85 -1.34
CA GLY A 288 12.99 9.58 -1.29
C GLY A 288 12.59 8.56 -2.37
N ILE A 289 11.55 8.83 -3.17
CA ILE A 289 11.07 7.91 -4.22
C ILE A 289 11.78 8.25 -5.52
N LYS A 290 12.77 7.45 -5.91
CA LYS A 290 13.68 7.79 -7.03
C LYS A 290 14.09 6.60 -7.90
N GLY A 291 13.49 5.43 -7.69
CA GLY A 291 13.88 4.20 -8.39
C GLY A 291 13.47 4.21 -9.86
N ARG A 292 12.22 4.60 -10.15
CA ARG A 292 11.64 4.62 -11.50
C ARG A 292 10.60 5.73 -11.65
N ILE A 293 10.30 6.09 -12.90
CA ILE A 293 9.19 6.97 -13.30
C ILE A 293 8.32 6.19 -14.28
N ASN A 294 7.07 5.93 -13.93
CA ASN A 294 6.10 5.29 -14.82
C ASN A 294 5.15 6.36 -15.40
N CYS A 295 5.14 6.47 -16.73
CA CYS A 295 4.40 7.46 -17.50
C CYS A 295 3.11 6.86 -18.10
N PHE A 296 1.96 7.27 -17.59
CA PHE A 296 0.64 6.80 -18.00
C PHE A 296 -0.09 7.86 -18.86
N SER A 297 -0.71 7.52 -19.99
CA SER A 297 -0.57 6.28 -20.76
C SER A 297 -0.74 6.59 -22.25
N MET A 298 -0.09 5.80 -23.09
CA MET A 298 -0.28 5.82 -24.54
C MET A 298 -1.57 5.11 -24.99
N VAL A 299 -2.13 4.28 -24.12
CA VAL A 299 -3.33 3.46 -24.36
C VAL A 299 -4.33 3.64 -23.21
N PRO A 300 -4.90 4.86 -23.06
CA PRO A 300 -5.87 5.18 -22.02
C PRO A 300 -7.15 4.35 -22.15
N TRP A 301 -7.92 4.26 -21.05
CA TRP A 301 -9.23 3.60 -21.02
C TRP A 301 -10.14 4.08 -22.15
N LYS A 302 -10.17 5.40 -22.39
CA LYS A 302 -10.77 6.03 -23.55
C LYS A 302 -9.69 6.59 -24.48
N MET A 303 -9.62 6.12 -25.72
CA MET A 303 -8.63 6.53 -26.75
C MET A 303 -8.85 7.98 -27.24
N SER A 304 -8.57 8.93 -26.35
CA SER A 304 -8.84 10.35 -26.47
C SER A 304 -7.71 11.13 -25.80
N PHE A 305 -7.08 12.03 -26.54
CA PHE A 305 -5.92 12.78 -26.10
C PHE A 305 -6.18 14.28 -26.23
N VAL A 306 -6.26 14.96 -25.09
CA VAL A 306 -6.50 16.41 -25.04
C VAL A 306 -5.21 17.15 -25.36
N TYR A 307 -5.30 18.18 -26.21
CA TYR A 307 -4.21 19.09 -26.51
C TYR A 307 -4.73 20.52 -26.73
N PHE A 308 -3.87 21.51 -26.53
CA PHE A 308 -4.19 22.91 -26.82
C PHE A 308 -3.86 23.25 -28.28
N ASP A 309 -4.84 23.75 -29.05
CA ASP A 309 -4.62 24.20 -30.43
C ASP A 309 -4.47 25.74 -30.47
N GLU A 310 -3.30 26.23 -30.87
CA GLU A 310 -3.04 27.67 -30.97
C GLU A 310 -3.84 28.37 -32.08
N ALA A 311 -4.31 27.64 -33.08
CA ALA A 311 -5.10 28.21 -34.16
C ALA A 311 -6.51 28.57 -33.68
N THR A 312 -7.10 27.75 -32.81
CA THR A 312 -8.44 27.97 -32.24
C THR A 312 -8.39 28.68 -30.88
N GLY A 313 -7.28 28.57 -30.16
CA GLY A 313 -7.10 29.11 -28.81
C GLY A 313 -7.83 28.30 -27.73
N THR A 314 -8.20 27.06 -28.02
CA THR A 314 -8.97 26.17 -27.13
C THR A 314 -8.32 24.79 -27.04
N ASP A 315 -8.75 24.01 -26.04
CA ASP A 315 -8.42 22.60 -25.97
C ASP A 315 -9.25 21.81 -27.00
N GLU A 316 -8.59 20.89 -27.69
CA GLU A 316 -9.11 20.00 -28.71
C GLU A 316 -8.80 18.55 -28.34
N VAL A 317 -9.49 17.61 -28.99
CA VAL A 317 -9.35 16.18 -28.72
C VAL A 317 -8.88 15.42 -29.95
N PHE A 318 -7.75 14.74 -29.83
CA PHE A 318 -7.28 13.78 -30.82
C PHE A 318 -7.79 12.38 -30.46
N THR A 319 -8.36 11.67 -31.44
CA THR A 319 -8.78 10.27 -31.28
C THR A 319 -8.19 9.44 -32.42
N ALA A 320 -7.49 8.36 -32.06
CA ALA A 320 -6.97 7.39 -33.02
C ALA A 320 -6.69 6.06 -32.33
N LYS A 321 -6.83 4.96 -33.07
CA LYS A 321 -6.46 3.63 -32.58
C LYS A 321 -4.93 3.46 -32.61
N ALA A 322 -4.39 2.77 -31.62
CA ALA A 322 -2.98 2.37 -31.58
C ALA A 322 -2.56 1.65 -32.88
N GLY A 323 -1.38 1.97 -33.39
CA GLY A 323 -0.81 1.39 -34.61
C GLY A 323 -1.32 1.99 -35.92
N THR A 324 -2.26 2.95 -35.89
CA THR A 324 -2.64 3.70 -37.10
C THR A 324 -1.59 4.76 -37.45
N PRO A 325 -1.43 5.13 -38.74
CA PRO A 325 -0.48 6.18 -39.12
C PRO A 325 -0.71 7.52 -38.39
N ALA A 326 -1.97 7.89 -38.15
CA ALA A 326 -2.31 9.11 -37.42
C ALA A 326 -1.86 9.04 -35.95
N TYR A 327 -2.11 7.90 -35.29
CA TYR A 327 -1.66 7.66 -33.91
C TYR A 327 -0.13 7.68 -33.81
N ASN A 328 0.56 6.99 -34.72
CA ASN A 328 2.01 6.90 -34.73
C ASN A 328 2.65 8.27 -35.00
N ALA A 329 2.07 9.12 -35.85
CA ALA A 329 2.54 10.48 -36.07
C ALA A 329 2.34 11.38 -34.83
N PHE A 330 1.16 11.29 -34.20
CA PHE A 330 0.83 12.05 -32.99
C PHE A 330 1.78 11.72 -31.83
N TRP A 331 1.95 10.43 -31.52
CA TRP A 331 2.82 9.98 -30.44
C TRP A 331 4.30 10.01 -30.79
N GLY A 332 4.67 9.73 -32.04
CA GLY A 332 6.07 9.63 -32.46
C GLY A 332 6.83 10.94 -32.23
N SER A 333 6.22 12.07 -32.57
CA SER A 333 6.80 13.40 -32.32
C SER A 333 6.99 13.68 -30.83
N MET A 334 6.00 13.34 -30.00
CA MET A 334 6.08 13.49 -28.55
C MET A 334 7.15 12.59 -27.94
N LEU A 335 7.20 11.31 -28.31
CA LEU A 335 8.14 10.34 -27.76
C LEU A 335 9.60 10.71 -28.06
N GLN A 336 9.87 11.20 -29.28
CA GLN A 336 11.21 11.67 -29.64
C GLN A 336 11.62 12.92 -28.86
N ASP A 337 10.71 13.87 -28.67
CA ASP A 337 10.98 15.07 -27.89
C ASP A 337 11.16 14.76 -26.40
N PHE A 338 10.27 13.92 -25.86
CA PHE A 338 10.30 13.53 -24.46
C PHE A 338 11.54 12.69 -24.13
N ALA A 339 11.97 11.80 -25.02
CA ALA A 339 13.22 11.06 -24.86
C ALA A 339 14.43 12.00 -24.80
N ARG A 340 14.48 13.05 -25.65
CA ARG A 340 15.53 14.09 -25.56
C ARG A 340 15.49 14.81 -24.22
N HIS A 341 14.32 15.32 -23.83
CA HIS A 341 14.11 16.01 -22.55
C HIS A 341 14.57 15.15 -21.36
N LEU A 342 14.11 13.90 -21.28
CA LEU A 342 14.49 12.98 -20.21
C LEU A 342 15.99 12.64 -20.21
N LYS A 343 16.65 12.57 -21.38
CA LYS A 343 18.10 12.36 -21.46
C LYS A 343 18.86 13.57 -20.96
N ASP A 344 18.43 14.77 -21.31
CA ASP A 344 19.02 16.03 -20.83
C ASP A 344 18.89 16.16 -19.30
N LYS A 345 17.78 15.67 -18.73
CA LYS A 345 17.55 15.58 -17.28
C LYS A 345 18.30 14.43 -16.60
N GLY A 346 18.84 13.47 -17.36
CA GLY A 346 19.43 12.24 -16.85
C GLY A 346 18.41 11.24 -16.28
N TRP A 347 17.14 11.37 -16.64
CA TRP A 347 16.03 10.54 -16.14
C TRP A 347 15.60 9.44 -17.09
N PHE A 348 15.99 9.49 -18.37
CA PHE A 348 15.54 8.53 -19.39
C PHE A 348 15.81 7.07 -19.00
N SER A 349 16.93 6.78 -18.35
CA SER A 349 17.30 5.42 -17.92
C SER A 349 16.41 4.88 -16.79
N ILE A 350 15.62 5.70 -16.10
CA ILE A 350 14.70 5.28 -15.04
C ILE A 350 13.23 5.50 -15.43
N THR A 351 12.95 6.03 -16.62
CA THR A 351 11.59 6.25 -17.11
C THR A 351 11.11 5.08 -17.95
N ALA A 352 9.89 4.63 -17.69
CA ALA A 352 9.16 3.69 -18.53
C ALA A 352 7.83 4.30 -18.99
N ILE A 353 7.43 3.98 -20.21
CA ILE A 353 6.04 4.17 -20.65
C ILE A 353 5.22 3.03 -20.10
N ALA A 354 4.19 3.37 -19.33
CA ALA A 354 3.39 2.41 -18.59
C ALA A 354 2.06 2.12 -19.29
N MET A 355 1.71 0.84 -19.34
CA MET A 355 0.45 0.31 -19.86
C MET A 355 -0.31 -0.41 -18.74
N ASP A 356 -1.63 -0.32 -18.80
CA ASP A 356 -2.57 -0.87 -17.81
C ASP A 356 -3.62 -1.71 -18.55
N GLU A 357 -3.50 -3.04 -18.47
CA GLU A 357 -4.40 -4.06 -19.05
C GLU A 357 -5.07 -3.69 -20.39
N ARG A 358 -4.34 -3.82 -21.51
CA ARG A 358 -4.88 -3.53 -22.86
C ARG A 358 -4.88 -4.75 -23.76
N PRO A 359 -5.68 -4.77 -24.84
CA PRO A 359 -5.58 -5.81 -25.85
C PRO A 359 -4.14 -5.94 -26.38
N LEU A 360 -3.64 -7.18 -26.51
CA LEU A 360 -2.27 -7.48 -26.93
C LEU A 360 -1.85 -6.72 -28.20
N ALA A 361 -2.73 -6.63 -29.20
CA ALA A 361 -2.46 -5.92 -30.44
C ALA A 361 -2.17 -4.42 -30.24
N ASP A 362 -2.86 -3.77 -29.30
CA ASP A 362 -2.63 -2.36 -28.99
C ASP A 362 -1.28 -2.20 -28.25
N MET A 363 -0.95 -3.12 -27.34
CA MET A 363 0.34 -3.12 -26.63
C MET A 363 1.52 -3.35 -27.59
N GLN A 364 1.40 -4.30 -28.52
CA GLN A 364 2.41 -4.55 -29.55
C GLN A 364 2.63 -3.32 -30.44
N ALA A 365 1.56 -2.60 -30.79
CA ALA A 365 1.66 -1.37 -31.56
C ALA A 365 2.41 -0.27 -30.80
N VAL A 366 2.12 -0.09 -29.51
CA VAL A 366 2.84 0.85 -28.63
C VAL A 366 4.32 0.47 -28.52
N ILE A 367 4.63 -0.79 -28.22
CA ILE A 367 6.00 -1.29 -28.12
C ILE A 367 6.78 -1.06 -29.41
N SER A 368 6.15 -1.33 -30.56
CA SER A 368 6.77 -1.10 -31.87
C SER A 368 7.10 0.38 -32.08
N LEU A 369 6.16 1.28 -31.79
CA LEU A 369 6.38 2.71 -31.90
C LEU A 369 7.46 3.24 -30.94
N LEU A 370 7.52 2.70 -29.71
CA LEU A 370 8.58 3.05 -28.76
C LEU A 370 9.95 2.65 -29.32
N LYS A 371 10.10 1.43 -29.84
CA LYS A 371 11.36 0.97 -30.45
C LYS A 371 11.76 1.79 -31.68
N GLU A 372 10.79 2.19 -32.51
CA GLU A 372 11.02 3.03 -33.69
C GLU A 372 11.48 4.45 -33.32
N THR A 373 10.95 5.00 -32.22
CA THR A 373 11.28 6.37 -31.78
C THR A 373 12.58 6.42 -30.98
N ASP A 374 12.79 5.47 -30.07
CA ASP A 374 14.05 5.24 -29.39
C ASP A 374 14.12 3.79 -28.85
N PRO A 375 15.06 2.94 -29.33
CA PRO A 375 15.13 1.53 -28.92
C PRO A 375 15.48 1.33 -27.44
N ALA A 376 15.92 2.37 -26.73
CA ALA A 376 16.23 2.31 -25.31
C ALA A 376 15.05 2.70 -24.40
N TRP A 377 13.86 3.01 -24.97
CA TRP A 377 12.64 3.16 -24.19
C TRP A 377 12.37 1.91 -23.35
N LYS A 378 12.04 2.12 -22.08
CA LYS A 378 11.54 1.07 -21.20
C LYS A 378 10.02 1.04 -21.23
N VAL A 379 9.48 -0.16 -21.06
CA VAL A 379 8.03 -0.41 -20.98
C VAL A 379 7.70 -1.01 -19.62
N ALA A 380 6.66 -0.47 -18.99
CA ALA A 380 6.05 -1.03 -17.79
C ALA A 380 4.66 -1.57 -18.14
N LEU A 381 4.28 -2.71 -17.58
CA LEU A 381 2.96 -3.32 -17.78
C LEU A 381 2.44 -3.89 -16.48
N ALA A 382 1.24 -3.46 -16.08
CA ALA A 382 0.39 -4.17 -15.12
C ALA A 382 -0.74 -4.86 -15.89
N GLY A 383 -0.84 -6.19 -15.78
CA GLY A 383 -1.93 -6.93 -16.42
C GLY A 383 -1.74 -8.44 -16.54
N ASP A 384 -2.36 -9.02 -17.56
CA ASP A 384 -2.20 -10.44 -17.89
C ASP A 384 -0.77 -10.78 -18.37
N TYR A 385 -0.38 -12.03 -18.16
CA TYR A 385 0.88 -12.55 -18.69
C TYR A 385 0.77 -12.83 -20.20
N HIS A 386 1.72 -12.28 -20.96
CA HIS A 386 1.82 -12.37 -22.41
C HIS A 386 3.25 -12.76 -22.82
N PRO A 387 3.51 -14.04 -23.17
CA PRO A 387 4.83 -14.47 -23.62
C PRO A 387 5.30 -13.74 -24.90
N GLU A 388 4.37 -13.23 -25.71
CA GLU A 388 4.66 -12.54 -26.98
C GLU A 388 5.38 -11.20 -26.80
N ILE A 389 5.25 -10.57 -25.63
CA ILE A 389 5.83 -9.25 -25.34
C ILE A 389 6.72 -9.27 -24.09
N GLU A 390 6.85 -10.39 -23.38
CA GLU A 390 7.60 -10.48 -22.12
C GLU A 390 8.99 -9.85 -22.20
N GLN A 391 9.74 -10.14 -23.27
CA GLN A 391 11.11 -9.66 -23.45
C GLN A 391 11.19 -8.13 -23.60
N ASP A 392 10.12 -7.53 -24.10
CA ASP A 392 9.99 -6.09 -24.32
C ASP A 392 9.61 -5.33 -23.04
N ILE A 393 9.05 -6.03 -22.06
CA ILE A 393 8.64 -5.42 -20.79
C ILE A 393 9.81 -5.38 -19.82
N PHE A 394 10.18 -4.17 -19.43
CA PHE A 394 11.19 -3.92 -18.40
C PHE A 394 10.62 -4.15 -17.00
N ASP A 395 9.50 -3.51 -16.67
CA ASP A 395 8.79 -3.64 -15.40
C ASP A 395 7.48 -4.41 -15.64
N TYR A 396 7.42 -5.69 -15.26
CA TYR A 396 6.27 -6.55 -15.54
C TYR A 396 5.59 -6.97 -14.23
N CYS A 397 4.43 -6.40 -13.99
CA CYS A 397 3.54 -6.74 -12.92
C CYS A 397 2.37 -7.60 -13.43
N ILE A 398 2.32 -8.88 -13.06
CA ILE A 398 1.25 -9.78 -13.51
C ILE A 398 0.08 -9.86 -12.53
N ALA A 399 -1.13 -10.07 -13.02
CA ALA A 399 -2.29 -10.32 -12.16
C ALA A 399 -2.03 -11.55 -11.28
N SER A 400 -2.42 -11.52 -10.01
CA SER A 400 -2.11 -12.57 -9.02
C SER A 400 -2.48 -14.00 -9.44
N ARG A 401 -3.47 -14.16 -10.34
CA ARG A 401 -3.87 -15.45 -10.92
C ARG A 401 -2.80 -16.10 -11.80
N TRP A 402 -1.84 -15.33 -12.29
CA TRP A 402 -0.73 -15.79 -13.11
C TRP A 402 0.53 -16.03 -12.28
N LYS A 403 1.39 -16.88 -12.82
CA LYS A 403 2.79 -17.02 -12.39
C LYS A 403 3.67 -16.88 -13.62
N PHE A 404 4.85 -16.31 -13.46
CA PHE A 404 5.89 -16.46 -14.47
C PHE A 404 6.30 -17.93 -14.52
N ASP A 405 6.69 -18.40 -15.70
CA ASP A 405 7.48 -19.63 -15.80
C ASP A 405 8.80 -19.45 -15.05
N ASP A 406 9.28 -20.49 -14.37
CA ASP A 406 10.48 -20.43 -13.52
C ASP A 406 11.72 -19.95 -14.30
N GLN A 407 11.88 -20.39 -15.55
CA GLN A 407 13.00 -19.98 -16.39
C GLN A 407 12.88 -18.51 -16.80
N VAL A 408 11.67 -18.07 -17.16
CA VAL A 408 11.38 -16.67 -17.49
C VAL A 408 11.69 -15.77 -16.29
N LEU A 409 11.16 -16.11 -15.11
CA LEU A 409 11.41 -15.34 -13.89
C LEU A 409 12.91 -15.26 -13.58
N ALA A 410 13.62 -16.39 -13.62
CA ALA A 410 15.06 -16.41 -13.38
C ALA A 410 15.84 -15.50 -14.35
N GLN A 411 15.47 -15.49 -15.64
CA GLN A 411 16.10 -14.61 -16.64
C GLN A 411 15.80 -13.13 -16.39
N ARG A 412 14.56 -12.79 -16.02
CA ARG A 412 14.17 -11.43 -15.66
C ARG A 412 14.95 -10.94 -14.44
N LEU A 413 15.02 -11.75 -13.38
CA LEU A 413 15.78 -11.45 -12.16
C LEU A 413 17.27 -11.26 -12.45
N ALA A 414 17.88 -12.13 -13.25
CA ALA A 414 19.28 -12.01 -13.65
C ALA A 414 19.56 -10.74 -14.47
N SER A 415 18.55 -10.22 -15.16
CA SER A 415 18.62 -8.97 -15.93
C SER A 415 18.23 -7.72 -15.12
N GLY A 416 17.94 -7.87 -13.83
CA GLY A 416 17.49 -6.77 -12.96
C GLY A 416 16.14 -6.17 -13.34
N LYS A 417 15.28 -6.93 -14.03
CA LYS A 417 13.95 -6.49 -14.44
C LYS A 417 12.94 -6.68 -13.30
N PRO A 418 12.24 -5.63 -12.84
CA PRO A 418 11.14 -5.78 -11.91
C PRO A 418 10.12 -6.79 -12.44
N SER A 419 9.79 -7.73 -11.57
CA SER A 419 8.90 -8.86 -11.83
C SER A 419 8.02 -9.01 -10.60
N THR A 420 6.87 -8.37 -10.64
CA THR A 420 5.96 -8.19 -9.49
C THR A 420 4.61 -8.83 -9.79
N PHE A 421 3.74 -8.81 -8.80
CA PHE A 421 2.33 -9.16 -8.98
C PHE A 421 1.45 -8.10 -8.31
N TYR A 422 0.17 -8.05 -8.69
CA TYR A 422 -0.82 -7.21 -8.04
C TYR A 422 -2.10 -7.97 -7.72
N THR A 423 -2.86 -7.40 -6.80
CA THR A 423 -4.26 -7.72 -6.56
C THR A 423 -5.09 -6.47 -6.85
N CYS A 424 -6.34 -6.66 -7.25
CA CYS A 424 -7.28 -5.59 -7.57
C CYS A 424 -8.68 -5.94 -7.06
N CYS A 425 -9.73 -5.41 -7.68
CA CYS A 425 -11.11 -5.77 -7.34
C CYS A 425 -11.47 -7.25 -7.60
N THR A 426 -10.61 -8.03 -8.27
CA THR A 426 -10.91 -9.40 -8.69
C THR A 426 -10.77 -10.39 -7.53
N GLU A 427 -9.72 -10.27 -6.72
CA GLU A 427 -9.38 -11.25 -5.71
C GLU A 427 -10.17 -11.01 -4.41
N PRO A 428 -10.95 -11.99 -3.90
CA PRO A 428 -11.55 -11.88 -2.58
C PRO A 428 -10.50 -11.88 -1.46
N TYR A 429 -9.41 -12.62 -1.67
CA TYR A 429 -8.24 -12.71 -0.81
C TYR A 429 -7.04 -13.24 -1.61
N PRO A 430 -5.80 -12.88 -1.23
CA PRO A 430 -5.50 -11.82 -0.28
C PRO A 430 -5.86 -10.46 -0.90
N ASN A 431 -6.37 -9.52 -0.11
CA ASN A 431 -6.58 -8.17 -0.60
C ASN A 431 -6.50 -7.11 0.51
N GLY A 432 -6.59 -5.86 0.07
CA GLY A 432 -6.50 -4.68 0.90
C GLY A 432 -7.71 -3.78 0.93
N PHE A 433 -8.90 -4.36 0.92
CA PHE A 433 -10.14 -3.66 1.21
C PHE A 433 -10.21 -3.29 2.69
N THR A 434 -11.00 -2.27 3.05
CA THR A 434 -11.14 -1.83 4.45
C THR A 434 -11.69 -2.93 5.36
N PHE A 435 -12.48 -3.86 4.83
CA PHE A 435 -12.98 -5.04 5.53
C PHE A 435 -12.04 -6.25 5.49
N SER A 436 -10.98 -6.24 4.67
CA SER A 436 -10.05 -7.37 4.56
C SER A 436 -9.38 -7.64 5.91
N PRO A 437 -9.24 -8.92 6.31
CA PRO A 437 -8.40 -9.33 7.43
C PRO A 437 -7.00 -8.69 7.33
N PRO A 438 -6.55 -7.93 8.35
CA PRO A 438 -5.26 -7.23 8.32
C PRO A 438 -4.05 -8.09 7.94
N ALA A 439 -4.05 -9.36 8.35
CA ALA A 439 -2.97 -10.30 8.05
C ALA A 439 -2.79 -10.59 6.55
N GLU A 440 -3.81 -10.37 5.71
CA GLU A 440 -3.69 -10.56 4.26
C GLU A 440 -2.65 -9.60 3.65
N HIS A 441 -2.51 -8.38 4.17
CA HIS A 441 -1.46 -7.45 3.73
C HIS A 441 -0.06 -7.89 4.12
N THR A 442 0.12 -8.46 5.32
CA THR A 442 1.41 -9.03 5.70
C THR A 442 1.73 -10.25 4.86
N TRP A 443 0.72 -11.08 4.57
CA TRP A 443 0.84 -12.29 3.76
C TRP A 443 1.37 -12.01 2.34
N ILE A 444 1.04 -10.85 1.76
CA ILE A 444 1.56 -10.42 0.44
C ILE A 444 3.10 -10.44 0.40
N GLY A 445 3.78 -9.93 1.43
CA GLY A 445 5.24 -9.94 1.48
C GLY A 445 5.84 -11.36 1.53
N TRP A 446 5.20 -12.24 2.30
CA TRP A 446 5.58 -13.65 2.37
C TRP A 446 5.37 -14.41 1.06
N TYR A 447 4.24 -14.16 0.39
CA TYR A 447 3.96 -14.73 -0.93
C TYR A 447 4.93 -14.23 -1.99
N THR A 448 5.26 -12.93 -1.95
CA THR A 448 6.30 -12.33 -2.80
C THR A 448 7.61 -13.13 -2.68
N ALA A 449 8.06 -13.38 -1.45
CA ALA A 449 9.28 -14.14 -1.20
C ALA A 449 9.15 -15.62 -1.63
N ALA A 450 8.01 -16.25 -1.38
CA ALA A 450 7.78 -17.66 -1.69
C ALA A 450 7.76 -17.93 -3.20
N GLN A 451 7.22 -17.01 -3.99
CA GLN A 451 7.14 -17.13 -5.45
C GLN A 451 8.36 -16.56 -6.18
N GLY A 452 9.32 -15.98 -5.46
CA GLY A 452 10.51 -15.37 -6.06
C GLY A 452 10.24 -14.06 -6.82
N PHE A 453 9.09 -13.42 -6.59
CA PHE A 453 8.81 -12.09 -7.13
C PHE A 453 9.73 -11.04 -6.50
N THR A 454 9.94 -9.94 -7.21
CA THR A 454 10.72 -8.79 -6.71
C THR A 454 9.93 -7.90 -5.75
N GLY A 455 8.60 -7.95 -5.78
CA GLY A 455 7.75 -7.04 -5.02
C GLY A 455 6.26 -7.13 -5.38
N TYR A 456 5.52 -6.08 -5.05
CA TYR A 456 4.06 -6.01 -5.15
C TYR A 456 3.60 -4.63 -5.61
N LEU A 457 2.55 -4.62 -6.45
CA LEU A 457 1.89 -3.40 -6.92
C LEU A 457 0.45 -3.35 -6.44
N ARG A 458 -0.03 -2.13 -6.14
CA ARG A 458 -1.46 -1.84 -6.00
C ARG A 458 -1.80 -0.51 -6.64
N TRP A 459 -2.88 -0.48 -7.41
CA TRP A 459 -3.19 0.63 -8.31
C TRP A 459 -3.52 1.97 -7.63
N ALA A 460 -3.74 2.01 -6.31
CA ALA A 460 -4.15 3.24 -5.64
C ALA A 460 -3.58 3.40 -4.22
N TYR A 461 -2.66 4.34 -4.06
CA TYR A 461 -2.17 4.80 -2.76
C TYR A 461 -3.18 5.71 -2.05
N ASN A 462 -3.70 6.73 -2.75
CA ASN A 462 -4.49 7.79 -2.15
C ASN A 462 -5.58 8.40 -3.06
N SER A 463 -6.17 7.62 -3.98
CA SER A 463 -7.30 8.06 -4.81
C SER A 463 -8.60 8.11 -3.99
N TRP A 464 -8.67 9.06 -3.06
CA TRP A 464 -9.74 9.14 -2.07
C TRP A 464 -11.11 9.35 -2.68
N VAL A 465 -12.12 8.77 -2.05
CA VAL A 465 -13.52 9.09 -2.31
C VAL A 465 -13.87 10.48 -1.74
N GLN A 466 -15.15 10.87 -1.81
CA GLN A 466 -15.61 12.18 -1.34
C GLN A 466 -15.23 12.46 0.13
N ASN A 467 -15.52 11.53 1.03
CA ASN A 467 -15.33 11.66 2.49
C ASN A 467 -14.59 10.44 3.05
N PRO A 468 -13.29 10.28 2.76
CA PRO A 468 -12.58 9.02 3.00
C PRO A 468 -12.43 8.67 4.48
N LEU A 469 -12.47 9.65 5.39
CA LEU A 469 -12.41 9.39 6.84
C LEU A 469 -13.74 8.85 7.41
N GLN A 470 -14.83 8.98 6.67
CA GLN A 470 -16.17 8.60 7.12
C GLN A 470 -16.68 7.37 6.36
N ASP A 471 -16.47 7.32 5.05
CA ASP A 471 -16.95 6.24 4.18
C ASP A 471 -15.88 5.87 3.16
N SER A 472 -15.57 4.59 3.09
CA SER A 472 -14.57 4.03 2.17
C SER A 472 -15.19 3.40 0.92
N ARG A 473 -16.51 3.32 0.86
CA ARG A 473 -17.24 2.82 -0.31
C ARG A 473 -17.15 3.79 -1.46
N PHE A 474 -17.28 3.27 -2.67
CA PHE A 474 -17.24 4.03 -3.90
C PHE A 474 -18.27 3.53 -4.91
N ARG A 475 -18.46 4.28 -6.01
CA ARG A 475 -19.38 3.90 -7.10
C ARG A 475 -18.94 2.64 -7.85
N ALA A 476 -17.72 2.16 -7.63
CA ALA A 476 -17.18 0.91 -8.16
C ALA A 476 -16.26 0.26 -7.12
N TRP A 477 -16.23 -1.09 -7.18
CA TRP A 477 -15.35 -1.99 -6.41
C TRP A 477 -15.60 -2.05 -4.89
N PRO A 478 -15.07 -3.10 -4.20
CA PRO A 478 -15.21 -3.20 -2.76
C PRO A 478 -14.53 -2.03 -2.03
N ALA A 479 -15.09 -1.66 -0.89
CA ALA A 479 -14.69 -0.48 -0.12
C ALA A 479 -13.21 -0.52 0.26
N GLY A 480 -12.56 0.64 0.16
CA GLY A 480 -11.11 0.77 0.40
C GLY A 480 -10.21 0.35 -0.75
N ASP A 481 -10.75 -0.09 -1.90
CA ASP A 481 -9.93 -0.40 -3.07
C ASP A 481 -9.16 0.81 -3.61
N THR A 482 -9.72 2.02 -3.46
CA THR A 482 -9.18 3.23 -4.09
C THR A 482 -8.10 3.95 -3.26
N TYR A 483 -7.76 3.49 -2.05
CA TYR A 483 -6.69 4.11 -1.25
C TYR A 483 -6.21 3.21 -0.11
N GLN A 484 -4.95 3.38 0.31
CA GLN A 484 -4.33 2.68 1.44
C GLN A 484 -4.05 3.59 2.65
N VAL A 485 -4.07 4.92 2.48
CA VAL A 485 -3.84 5.90 3.54
C VAL A 485 -4.98 6.92 3.60
N TYR A 486 -5.06 7.72 4.66
CA TYR A 486 -6.17 8.65 4.90
C TYR A 486 -5.70 10.12 4.96
N PRO A 487 -6.61 11.09 4.74
CA PRO A 487 -6.33 12.50 4.94
C PRO A 487 -5.86 12.83 6.36
N GLY A 488 -4.89 13.74 6.48
CA GLY A 488 -4.23 14.06 7.73
C GLY A 488 -2.86 14.69 7.53
N PRO A 489 -1.80 13.92 7.17
CA PRO A 489 -1.74 12.53 6.68
C PRO A 489 -1.83 11.44 7.76
N LEU A 490 -2.71 10.45 7.57
CA LEU A 490 -2.88 9.32 8.48
C LEU A 490 -2.59 7.99 7.78
N THR A 491 -1.85 7.10 8.43
CA THR A 491 -1.65 5.72 7.98
C THR A 491 -2.90 4.86 8.27
N SER A 492 -2.91 3.61 7.82
CA SER A 492 -3.99 2.65 8.07
C SER A 492 -3.43 1.33 8.58
N ILE A 493 -4.28 0.50 9.19
CA ILE A 493 -3.91 -0.88 9.54
C ILE A 493 -3.35 -1.59 8.30
N ARG A 494 -4.02 -1.45 7.16
CA ARG A 494 -3.64 -2.06 5.88
C ARG A 494 -2.23 -1.69 5.44
N PHE A 495 -1.92 -0.39 5.47
CA PHE A 495 -0.62 0.12 5.07
C PHE A 495 0.48 -0.32 6.04
N GLU A 496 0.24 -0.26 7.36
CA GLU A 496 1.19 -0.74 8.37
C GLU A 496 1.46 -2.25 8.25
N LYS A 497 0.42 -3.04 8.01
CA LYS A 497 0.54 -4.50 7.82
C LYS A 497 1.20 -4.88 6.50
N LEU A 498 1.07 -4.05 5.46
CA LEU A 498 1.85 -4.20 4.22
C LEU A 498 3.33 -3.96 4.47
N VAL A 499 3.67 -2.86 5.18
CA VAL A 499 5.05 -2.58 5.59
C VAL A 499 5.61 -3.71 6.46
N GLU A 500 4.81 -4.28 7.36
CA GLU A 500 5.18 -5.48 8.12
C GLU A 500 5.61 -6.64 7.19
N GLY A 501 4.81 -6.94 6.17
CA GLY A 501 5.12 -7.99 5.19
C GLY A 501 6.36 -7.70 4.35
N ILE A 502 6.59 -6.43 3.99
CA ILE A 502 7.79 -5.99 3.26
C ILE A 502 9.04 -6.20 4.12
N GLN A 503 9.00 -5.86 5.41
CA GLN A 503 10.12 -6.10 6.32
C GLN A 503 10.40 -7.60 6.49
N ASP A 504 9.35 -8.43 6.55
CA ASP A 504 9.48 -9.89 6.58
C ASP A 504 10.15 -10.43 5.30
N PHE A 505 9.77 -9.91 4.12
CA PHE A 505 10.43 -10.23 2.85
C PHE A 505 11.93 -9.90 2.89
N GLU A 506 12.29 -8.71 3.37
CA GLU A 506 13.70 -8.30 3.46
C GLU A 506 14.49 -9.20 4.40
N LYS A 507 13.92 -9.59 5.54
CA LYS A 507 14.56 -10.57 6.44
C LYS A 507 14.77 -11.92 5.76
N VAL A 508 13.76 -12.42 5.05
CA VAL A 508 13.85 -13.68 4.28
C VAL A 508 14.98 -13.59 3.26
N ARG A 509 15.07 -12.48 2.51
CA ARG A 509 16.15 -12.22 1.55
C ARG A 509 17.52 -12.23 2.21
N LEU A 510 17.70 -11.46 3.28
CA LEU A 510 18.97 -11.33 4.01
C LEU A 510 19.44 -12.67 4.59
N LEU A 511 18.52 -13.45 5.18
CA LEU A 511 18.82 -14.79 5.69
C LEU A 511 19.21 -15.75 4.56
N ARG A 512 18.48 -15.72 3.43
CA ARG A 512 18.82 -16.55 2.26
C ARG A 512 20.20 -16.23 1.70
N GLU A 513 20.55 -14.94 1.59
CA GLU A 513 21.88 -14.49 1.18
C GLU A 513 22.97 -14.97 2.15
N GLU A 514 22.75 -14.80 3.45
CA GLU A 514 23.68 -15.26 4.48
C GLU A 514 23.90 -16.77 4.43
N PHE A 515 22.83 -17.55 4.39
CA PHE A 515 22.91 -19.01 4.39
C PHE A 515 23.49 -19.56 3.09
N THR A 516 23.25 -18.89 1.96
CA THR A 516 23.90 -19.22 0.69
C THR A 516 25.40 -18.96 0.75
N ARG A 517 25.80 -17.76 1.19
CA ARG A 517 27.21 -17.36 1.32
C ARG A 517 27.99 -18.26 2.30
N THR A 518 27.34 -18.72 3.37
CA THR A 518 27.97 -19.61 4.37
C THR A 518 27.85 -21.09 4.04
N GLY A 519 27.15 -21.47 2.97
CA GLY A 519 26.91 -22.87 2.59
C GLY A 519 26.00 -23.63 3.55
N ASN A 520 25.19 -22.94 4.37
CA ASN A 520 24.30 -23.55 5.35
C ASN A 520 23.01 -24.12 4.72
N LYS A 521 23.15 -25.27 4.07
CA LYS A 521 22.06 -25.96 3.37
C LYS A 521 20.88 -26.33 4.29
N ALA A 522 21.13 -26.61 5.56
CA ALA A 522 20.08 -26.96 6.52
C ALA A 522 19.16 -25.77 6.80
N LYS A 523 19.74 -24.58 7.04
CA LYS A 523 18.98 -23.35 7.25
C LYS A 523 18.27 -22.86 5.98
N LEU A 524 18.86 -23.06 4.80
CA LEU A 524 18.16 -22.83 3.53
C LEU A 524 16.91 -23.71 3.40
N ALA A 525 17.04 -25.02 3.65
CA ALA A 525 15.90 -25.94 3.59
C ALA A 525 14.82 -25.61 4.63
N GLU A 526 15.20 -25.13 5.81
CA GLU A 526 14.26 -24.64 6.84
C GLU A 526 13.51 -23.40 6.34
N LEU A 527 14.20 -22.43 5.73
CA LEU A 527 13.60 -21.24 5.14
C LEU A 527 12.65 -21.60 3.99
N ASP A 528 13.05 -22.49 3.09
CA ASP A 528 12.20 -22.96 1.98
C ASP A 528 10.93 -23.65 2.50
N LYS A 529 11.04 -24.42 3.58
CA LYS A 529 9.89 -25.07 4.24
C LYS A 529 8.92 -24.06 4.85
N ILE A 530 9.41 -22.96 5.40
CA ILE A 530 8.56 -21.86 5.91
C ILE A 530 7.76 -21.25 4.75
N LEU A 531 8.45 -20.94 3.64
CA LEU A 531 7.86 -20.26 2.48
C LEU A 531 6.89 -21.14 1.69
N ALA A 532 7.09 -22.46 1.64
CA ALA A 532 6.23 -23.40 0.91
C ALA A 532 4.75 -23.39 1.36
N ALA A 533 4.42 -22.79 2.50
CA ALA A 533 3.05 -22.61 2.94
C ALA A 533 2.31 -21.50 2.17
N PHE A 534 3.01 -20.52 1.60
CA PHE A 534 2.44 -19.31 1.01
C PHE A 534 2.08 -19.52 -0.46
N GLU A 535 0.91 -20.13 -0.67
CA GLU A 535 0.26 -20.31 -1.96
C GLU A 535 -1.17 -19.74 -1.88
N LEU A 536 -1.65 -19.08 -2.95
CA LEU A 536 -2.96 -18.41 -2.97
C LEU A 536 -4.11 -19.38 -2.61
N GLU A 537 -4.04 -20.62 -3.12
CA GLU A 537 -5.03 -21.66 -2.86
C GLU A 537 -5.18 -22.02 -1.37
N LYS A 538 -4.14 -21.80 -0.55
CA LYS A 538 -4.19 -22.10 0.88
C LYS A 538 -5.09 -21.15 1.65
N LEU A 539 -5.23 -19.90 1.19
CA LEU A 539 -6.08 -18.89 1.83
C LEU A 539 -7.58 -19.28 1.80
N LYS A 540 -7.98 -20.19 0.91
CA LYS A 540 -9.34 -20.75 0.87
C LYS A 540 -9.69 -21.56 2.12
N SER A 541 -8.68 -22.13 2.79
CA SER A 541 -8.85 -23.06 3.90
C SER A 541 -8.12 -22.66 5.18
N THR A 542 -7.18 -21.72 5.09
CA THR A 542 -6.31 -21.33 6.20
C THR A 542 -6.22 -19.82 6.25
N PRO A 543 -6.67 -19.17 7.34
CA PRO A 543 -6.58 -17.72 7.47
C PRO A 543 -5.13 -17.23 7.37
N ALA A 544 -4.94 -16.08 6.72
CA ALA A 544 -3.63 -15.45 6.55
C ALA A 544 -2.89 -15.26 7.89
N ALA A 545 -3.60 -14.85 8.95
CA ALA A 545 -3.03 -14.65 10.29
C ALA A 545 -2.34 -15.91 10.83
N GLN A 546 -2.97 -17.07 10.69
CA GLN A 546 -2.39 -18.34 11.14
C GLN A 546 -1.12 -18.69 10.38
N MET A 547 -1.08 -18.41 9.08
CA MET A 547 0.09 -18.67 8.22
C MET A 547 1.25 -17.74 8.60
N VAL A 548 0.96 -16.44 8.73
CA VAL A 548 1.91 -15.39 9.08
C VAL A 548 2.49 -15.63 10.48
N ASP A 549 1.67 -15.85 11.50
CA ASP A 549 2.15 -16.07 12.87
C ASP A 549 3.13 -17.24 12.99
N LYS A 550 2.79 -18.35 12.33
CA LYS A 550 3.64 -19.53 12.27
C LYS A 550 4.96 -19.23 11.56
N ALA A 551 4.91 -18.51 10.45
CA ALA A 551 6.09 -18.16 9.65
C ALA A 551 7.01 -17.18 10.38
N LYS A 552 6.46 -16.12 10.98
CA LYS A 552 7.22 -15.14 11.77
C LYS A 552 7.89 -15.77 12.98
N SER A 553 7.17 -16.65 13.69
CA SER A 553 7.74 -17.40 14.82
C SER A 553 8.93 -18.26 14.40
N ALA A 554 8.82 -18.94 13.26
CA ALA A 554 9.91 -19.77 12.73
C ALA A 554 11.09 -18.90 12.22
N LEU A 555 10.82 -17.83 11.47
CA LEU A 555 11.83 -16.93 10.92
C LEU A 555 12.66 -16.26 12.01
N ASN A 556 12.02 -15.79 13.09
CA ASN A 556 12.70 -15.18 14.23
C ASN A 556 13.58 -16.17 15.02
N SER A 557 13.48 -17.47 14.76
CA SER A 557 14.36 -18.50 15.35
C SER A 557 15.57 -18.87 14.47
N LEU A 558 15.68 -18.30 13.26
CA LEU A 558 16.82 -18.44 12.34
C LEU A 558 17.89 -17.37 12.60
#